data_AF-A0A8S4RCQ8-F1
#
_entry.id   AF-A0A8S4RCQ8-F1
#
_cell.length_a   1.000
_cell.length_b   1.000
_cell.length_c   1.000
_cell.angle_alpha   90.00
_cell.angle_beta   90.00
_cell.angle_gamma   90.00
#
_symmetry.space_group_name_H-M   'P 1'
#
loop_
_entity.id
_entity.type
_entity.pdbx_description
1 polymer ?
#
loop_
_entity_poly.entity_id
_entity_poly.type
_entity_poly.pdbx_seq_one_letter_code
_entity_poly.pdbx_strand_id
1 'polypeptide(L)'
;MFSLKVKAVIVNYLKRAYLPKRVIQALGASWHAHHFVCGGCRKELGGGGFMEQAGRPYCSSCYADKFASRCAGCGTPIVDKAIIALDAKWHRECFTCTKCRNPVTDSTFSVLDNKPLCGKCA
;
A
#
# COMPACT_ATOMS: atom_id res chain seq x y z
N MET A 1 -0.57 18.92 13.49
CA MET A 1 -0.38 18.32 14.83
C MET A 1 -1.05 16.94 14.81
N PHE A 2 -0.35 15.89 14.35
CA PHE A 2 -0.93 14.54 14.28
C PHE A 2 -0.64 13.80 15.58
N SER A 3 -1.69 13.55 16.37
CA SER A 3 -1.59 12.87 17.67
C SER A 3 -1.53 11.36 17.47
N LEU A 4 -0.34 10.78 17.58
CA LEU A 4 -0.16 9.34 17.77
C LEU A 4 -0.57 9.00 19.21
N LYS A 5 -1.74 8.40 19.40
CA LYS A 5 -2.16 7.89 20.72
C LYS A 5 -1.58 6.49 20.92
N VAL A 6 -0.45 6.39 21.62
CA VAL A 6 0.06 5.12 22.14
C VAL A 6 -0.38 5.00 23.60
N LYS A 7 -1.40 4.19 23.89
CA LYS A 7 -1.78 3.88 25.28
C LYS A 7 -0.87 2.77 25.80
N ALA A 8 0.02 3.12 26.73
CA ALA A 8 0.75 2.14 27.53
C ALA A 8 -0.18 1.62 28.64
N VAL A 9 -0.30 0.31 28.80
CA VAL A 9 -0.94 -0.32 29.96
C VAL A 9 0.12 -1.07 30.73
N ILE A 10 0.43 -0.57 31.93
CA ILE A 10 1.30 -1.24 32.90
C ILE A 10 0.44 -2.31 33.57
N VAL A 11 0.81 -3.59 33.43
CA VAL A 11 0.20 -4.67 34.21
C VAL A 11 1.29 -5.42 34.96
N ASN A 12 1.14 -5.45 36.28
CA ASN A 12 2.07 -5.98 37.26
C ASN A 12 1.88 -7.51 37.38
N TYR A 13 2.93 -8.31 37.13
CA TYR A 13 2.87 -9.78 37.20
C TYR A 13 3.97 -10.34 38.12
N LEU A 14 3.53 -10.98 39.20
CA LEU A 14 4.39 -11.64 40.19
C LEU A 14 4.96 -12.98 39.64
N LYS A 15 6.29 -13.10 39.70
CA LYS A 15 7.11 -14.31 39.92
C LYS A 15 6.80 -15.57 39.09
N ARG A 16 7.37 -15.65 37.88
CA ARG A 16 8.07 -16.82 37.31
C ARG A 16 8.93 -16.32 36.15
N ALA A 17 10.22 -16.62 36.15
CA ALA A 17 11.17 -16.15 35.13
C ALA A 17 10.93 -16.88 33.79
N TYR A 18 10.04 -16.31 32.97
CA TYR A 18 9.90 -16.60 31.55
C TYR A 18 9.59 -15.25 30.90
N LEU A 19 10.47 -14.74 30.03
CA LEU A 19 10.27 -13.45 29.37
C LEU A 19 8.85 -13.39 28.79
N PRO A 20 8.07 -12.32 29.02
CA PRO A 20 6.72 -12.22 28.48
C PRO A 20 6.83 -12.26 26.95
N LYS A 21 6.33 -13.34 26.34
CA LYS A 21 6.18 -13.43 24.88
C LYS A 21 5.40 -12.19 24.46
N ARG A 22 5.99 -11.32 23.65
CA ARG A 22 5.33 -10.09 23.18
C ARG A 22 3.99 -10.45 22.54
N VAL A 23 2.90 -9.94 23.09
CA VAL A 23 1.53 -10.10 22.57
C VAL A 23 1.14 -8.80 21.87
N ILE A 24 0.46 -8.92 20.74
CA ILE A 24 -0.11 -7.79 20.01
C ILE A 24 -1.61 -7.97 19.85
N GLN A 25 -2.34 -6.86 19.73
CA GLN A 25 -3.76 -6.86 19.37
C GLN A 25 -3.89 -6.39 17.92
N ALA A 26 -4.48 -7.23 17.07
CA ALA A 26 -4.69 -6.94 15.66
C ALA A 26 -5.85 -7.79 15.11
N LEU A 27 -6.58 -7.24 14.13
CA LEU A 27 -7.70 -7.95 13.48
C LEU A 27 -8.77 -8.46 14.47
N GLY A 28 -9.03 -7.70 15.53
CA GLY A 28 -10.00 -8.07 16.57
C GLY A 28 -9.57 -9.23 17.49
N ALA A 29 -8.31 -9.70 17.41
CA ALA A 29 -7.80 -10.80 18.22
C ALA A 29 -6.43 -10.50 18.86
N SER A 30 -6.03 -11.33 19.82
CA SER A 30 -4.71 -11.28 20.47
C SER A 30 -3.78 -12.33 19.86
N TRP A 31 -2.58 -11.89 19.47
CA TRP A 31 -1.60 -12.74 18.80
C TRP A 31 -0.29 -12.72 19.56
N HIS A 32 0.38 -13.87 19.64
CA HIS A 32 1.82 -13.85 19.87
C HIS A 32 2.50 -13.16 18.68
N ALA A 33 3.43 -12.23 18.92
CA ALA A 33 4.02 -11.42 17.85
C ALA A 33 4.63 -12.23 16.70
N HIS A 34 5.19 -13.41 16.99
CA HIS A 34 5.78 -14.33 16.00
C HIS A 34 4.74 -15.13 15.18
N HIS A 35 3.51 -15.24 15.66
CA HIS A 35 2.41 -15.88 14.93
C HIS A 35 1.63 -14.89 14.06
N PHE A 36 1.79 -13.59 14.28
CA PHE A 36 1.21 -12.58 13.43
C PHE A 36 2.13 -12.33 12.23
N VAL A 37 1.90 -13.08 11.15
CA VAL A 37 2.77 -13.14 9.97
C VAL A 37 2.04 -12.76 8.68
N CYS A 38 2.80 -12.24 7.72
CA CYS A 38 2.28 -11.90 6.40
C CYS A 38 1.69 -13.13 5.69
N GLY A 39 0.45 -13.00 5.20
CA GLY A 39 -0.22 -14.03 4.41
C GLY A 39 0.43 -14.32 3.06
N GLY A 40 1.33 -13.44 2.58
CA GLY A 40 2.10 -13.61 1.35
C GLY A 40 3.49 -14.24 1.57
N CYS A 41 4.31 -13.64 2.42
CA CYS A 41 5.73 -14.03 2.60
C CYS A 41 6.07 -14.62 3.97
N ARG A 42 5.08 -14.78 4.86
CA ARG A 42 5.24 -15.33 6.22
C ARG A 42 6.17 -14.55 7.17
N LYS A 43 6.68 -13.38 6.76
CA LYS A 43 7.44 -12.49 7.64
C LYS A 43 6.59 -12.04 8.83
N GLU A 44 7.19 -12.01 10.01
CA GLU A 44 6.57 -11.46 11.22
C GLU A 44 6.19 -9.99 11.05
N LEU A 45 4.96 -9.65 11.43
CA LEU A 45 4.38 -8.32 11.36
C LEU A 45 4.20 -7.70 12.75
N GLY A 46 4.40 -8.47 13.84
CA GLY A 46 4.10 -8.05 15.21
C GLY A 46 4.96 -6.93 15.80
N GLY A 47 5.72 -6.21 15.00
CA GLY A 47 6.44 -5.00 15.36
C GLY A 47 6.41 -3.89 14.29
N GLY A 48 5.70 -4.08 13.18
CA GLY A 48 5.64 -3.14 12.06
C GLY A 48 4.22 -2.90 11.57
N GLY A 49 4.04 -1.90 10.70
CA GLY A 49 2.76 -1.66 10.03
C GLY A 49 2.40 -2.81 9.08
N PHE A 50 1.11 -3.12 9.00
CA PHE A 50 0.55 -4.13 8.09
C PHE A 50 -0.69 -3.58 7.39
N MET A 51 -1.10 -4.22 6.30
CA MET A 51 -2.37 -4.00 5.64
C MET A 51 -3.23 -5.25 5.74
N GLU A 52 -4.53 -5.08 5.97
CA GLU A 52 -5.49 -6.18 6.02
C GLU A 52 -6.15 -6.34 4.65
N GLN A 53 -6.24 -7.59 4.17
CA GLN A 53 -7.10 -7.95 3.04
C GLN A 53 -7.89 -9.21 3.41
N ALA A 54 -9.23 -9.12 3.37
CA ALA A 54 -10.14 -10.23 3.68
C ALA A 54 -9.81 -10.96 5.00
N GLY A 55 -9.57 -10.21 6.09
CA GLY A 55 -9.25 -10.77 7.40
C GLY A 55 -7.83 -11.35 7.53
N ARG A 56 -6.94 -11.16 6.55
CA ARG A 56 -5.55 -11.63 6.59
C ARG A 56 -4.57 -10.46 6.56
N PRO A 57 -3.50 -10.48 7.37
CA PRO A 57 -2.51 -9.41 7.39
C PRO A 57 -1.43 -9.63 6.31
N TYR A 58 -1.00 -8.55 5.66
CA TYR A 58 0.04 -8.55 4.63
C TYR A 58 1.07 -7.44 4.92
N CYS A 59 2.34 -7.70 4.59
CA CYS A 59 3.34 -6.64 4.55
C CYS A 59 3.07 -5.71 3.35
N SER A 60 3.65 -4.50 3.38
CA SER A 60 3.46 -3.49 2.34
C SER A 60 3.77 -4.01 0.93
N SER A 61 4.89 -4.72 0.78
CA SER A 61 5.32 -5.29 -0.50
C SER A 61 4.34 -6.36 -1.02
N CYS A 62 3.95 -7.34 -0.19
CA CYS A 62 3.02 -8.38 -0.63
C CYS A 62 1.62 -7.84 -0.91
N TYR A 63 1.16 -6.84 -0.15
CA TYR A 63 -0.12 -6.21 -0.40
C TYR A 63 -0.10 -5.44 -1.73
N ALA A 64 0.96 -4.65 -1.97
CA ALA A 64 1.15 -3.92 -3.21
C ALA A 64 1.14 -4.86 -4.42
N ASP A 65 1.91 -5.93 -4.37
CA ASP A 65 2.02 -6.89 -5.47
C ASP A 65 0.69 -7.59 -5.81
N LYS A 66 -0.06 -7.99 -4.77
CA LYS A 66 -1.26 -8.83 -4.92
C LYS A 66 -2.55 -8.03 -5.11
N PHE A 67 -2.64 -6.84 -4.51
CA PHE A 67 -3.93 -6.14 -4.36
C PHE A 67 -3.92 -4.70 -4.83
N ALA A 68 -2.76 -4.05 -4.99
CA ALA A 68 -2.75 -2.69 -5.51
C ALA A 68 -3.10 -2.66 -7.00
N SER A 69 -3.79 -1.60 -7.40
CA SER A 69 -4.13 -1.38 -8.81
C SER A 69 -2.85 -1.25 -9.65
N ARG A 70 -2.88 -1.80 -10.87
CA ARG A 70 -1.73 -1.75 -11.78
C ARG A 70 -1.82 -0.55 -12.71
N CYS A 71 -0.67 0.06 -12.98
CA CYS A 71 -0.57 1.15 -13.93
C CYS A 71 -0.81 0.67 -15.35
N ALA A 72 -1.68 1.34 -16.10
CA ALA A 72 -1.94 1.00 -17.50
C ALA A 72 -0.73 1.27 -18.44
N GLY A 73 0.22 2.11 -18.02
CA GLY A 73 1.42 2.41 -18.81
C GLY A 73 2.56 1.40 -18.66
N CYS A 74 2.78 0.87 -17.46
CA CYS A 74 3.93 0.01 -17.15
C CYS A 74 3.58 -1.34 -16.50
N GLY A 75 2.32 -1.56 -16.12
CA GLY A 75 1.85 -2.80 -15.49
C GLY A 75 2.26 -3.00 -14.02
N THR A 76 3.06 -2.08 -13.45
CA THR A 76 3.52 -2.20 -12.06
C THR A 76 2.47 -1.66 -11.07
N PRO A 77 2.45 -2.16 -9.82
CA PRO A 77 1.49 -1.71 -8.81
C PRO A 77 1.65 -0.22 -8.45
N ILE A 78 0.52 0.46 -8.22
CA ILE A 78 0.48 1.84 -7.74
C ILE A 78 0.26 1.83 -6.22
N VAL A 79 1.30 2.19 -5.46
CA VAL A 79 1.30 2.17 -3.99
C VAL A 79 1.04 3.54 -3.34
N ASP A 80 1.01 4.61 -4.14
CA ASP A 80 0.80 5.99 -3.69
C ASP A 80 -0.26 6.67 -4.57
N LYS A 81 -0.01 7.91 -5.04
CA LYS A 81 -0.96 8.68 -5.85
C LYS A 81 -1.04 8.11 -7.28
N ALA A 82 -2.26 8.06 -7.79
CA ALA A 82 -2.56 7.67 -9.17
C ALA A 82 -3.20 8.83 -9.93
N ILE A 83 -2.90 8.93 -11.22
CA ILE A 83 -3.76 9.65 -12.17
C ILE A 83 -4.87 8.70 -12.57
N ILE A 84 -6.13 9.15 -12.46
CA ILE A 84 -7.30 8.40 -12.92
C ILE A 84 -7.77 9.05 -14.23
N ALA A 85 -7.61 8.33 -15.34
CA ALA A 85 -7.95 8.80 -16.67
C ALA A 85 -8.07 7.60 -17.61
N LEU A 86 -8.87 7.73 -18.68
CA LEU A 86 -9.05 6.68 -19.69
C LEU A 86 -9.53 5.35 -19.08
N ASP A 87 -10.46 5.44 -18.11
CA ASP A 87 -10.98 4.31 -17.32
C ASP A 87 -9.90 3.44 -16.65
N ALA A 88 -8.72 4.03 -16.41
CA ALA A 88 -7.56 3.34 -15.87
C ALA A 88 -6.80 4.20 -14.86
N LYS A 89 -5.88 3.55 -14.13
CA LYS A 89 -4.96 4.21 -13.22
C LYS A 89 -3.55 4.23 -13.80
N TRP A 90 -2.85 5.33 -13.55
CA TRP A 90 -1.53 5.58 -14.09
C TRP A 90 -0.60 6.13 -13.01
N HIS A 91 0.67 5.75 -13.06
CA HIS A 91 1.71 6.55 -12.41
C HIS A 91 1.84 7.90 -13.12
N ARG A 92 2.25 8.94 -12.38
CA ARG A 92 2.41 10.29 -12.92
C ARG A 92 3.42 10.33 -14.07
N GLU A 93 4.50 9.58 -13.95
CA GLU A 93 5.57 9.42 -14.92
C GLU A 93 5.16 8.56 -16.14
N CYS A 94 4.14 7.73 -16.00
CA CYS A 94 3.64 6.88 -17.09
C CYS A 94 2.59 7.58 -17.94
N PHE A 95 1.92 8.60 -17.41
CA PHE A 95 0.92 9.38 -18.13
C PHE A 95 1.60 10.41 -19.06
N THR A 96 2.07 9.92 -20.20
CA THR A 96 2.93 10.66 -21.15
C THR A 96 2.31 10.71 -22.53
N CYS A 97 2.51 11.83 -23.23
CA CYS A 97 1.99 12.05 -24.57
C CYS A 97 2.48 10.96 -25.54
N THR A 98 1.57 10.41 -26.33
CA THR A 98 1.87 9.33 -27.29
C THR A 98 2.83 9.78 -28.39
N LYS A 99 2.80 11.06 -28.80
CA LYS A 99 3.68 11.60 -29.86
C LYS A 99 5.05 12.05 -29.33
N CYS A 100 5.07 12.90 -28.30
CA CYS A 100 6.32 13.55 -27.84
C CYS A 100 6.90 12.96 -26.55
N ARG A 101 6.22 11.99 -25.93
CA ARG A 101 6.65 11.30 -24.69
C ARG A 101 6.81 12.18 -23.45
N ASN A 102 6.52 13.48 -23.56
CA ASN A 102 6.49 14.39 -22.41
C ASN A 102 5.30 14.06 -21.49
N PRO A 103 5.44 14.25 -20.16
CA PRO A 103 4.33 14.11 -19.22
C PRO A 103 3.14 15.00 -19.61
N VAL A 104 1.94 14.46 -19.54
CA VAL A 104 0.71 15.23 -19.71
C VAL A 104 0.34 15.81 -18.36
N THR A 105 0.59 17.10 -18.17
CA THR A 105 0.37 17.82 -16.90
C THR A 105 -0.85 18.74 -16.92
N ASP A 106 -1.34 19.05 -18.12
CA ASP A 106 -2.49 19.93 -18.31
C ASP A 106 -3.77 19.26 -17.78
N SER A 107 -4.72 20.08 -17.30
CA SER A 107 -6.03 19.59 -16.86
C SER A 107 -6.88 19.04 -18.01
N THR A 108 -6.58 19.43 -19.24
CA THR A 108 -7.20 18.95 -20.46
C THR A 108 -6.17 18.28 -21.36
N PHE A 109 -6.57 17.19 -22.01
CA PHE A 109 -5.72 16.43 -22.93
C PHE A 109 -6.61 15.80 -24.01
N SER A 110 -6.00 15.44 -25.14
CA SER A 110 -6.69 14.71 -26.22
C SER A 110 -6.39 13.22 -26.13
N VAL A 111 -7.25 12.40 -26.74
CA VAL A 111 -7.13 10.94 -26.72
C VAL A 111 -6.91 10.44 -28.15
N LEU A 112 -5.90 9.60 -28.33
CA LEU A 112 -5.62 8.90 -29.59
C LEU A 112 -5.38 7.43 -29.26
N ASP A 113 -6.18 6.52 -29.83
CA ASP A 113 -6.08 5.06 -29.61
C ASP A 113 -6.05 4.66 -28.12
N ASN A 114 -6.93 5.24 -27.30
CA ASN A 114 -6.97 5.06 -25.84
C ASN A 114 -5.64 5.43 -25.14
N LYS A 115 -4.85 6.32 -25.73
CA LYS A 115 -3.62 6.86 -25.12
C LYS A 115 -3.67 8.38 -25.06
N PRO A 116 -3.01 8.98 -24.05
CA PRO A 116 -3.06 10.42 -23.85
C PRO A 116 -2.19 11.17 -24.88
N LEU A 117 -2.64 12.36 -25.24
CA LEU A 117 -1.99 13.28 -26.17
C LEU A 117 -2.00 14.68 -25.54
N CYS A 118 -0.82 15.32 -25.41
CA CYS A 118 -0.74 16.66 -24.84
C CYS A 118 -1.33 17.70 -25.80
N GLY A 119 -1.75 18.86 -25.29
CA GLY A 119 -2.38 19.91 -26.11
C GLY A 119 -1.52 20.41 -27.27
N LYS A 120 -0.18 20.33 -27.16
CA LYS A 120 0.75 20.71 -28.23
C LYS A 120 0.83 19.70 -29.39
N CYS A 121 0.36 18.48 -29.14
CA CYS A 121 0.43 17.36 -30.08
C CYS A 121 -0.95 16.89 -30.56
N ALA A 122 -2.02 17.48 -30.00
CA ALA A 122 -3.41 17.31 -30.41
C ALA A 122 -3.60 17.74 -31.86
#